data_AF-A0A5S9XR67-F1
#
_entry.id   AF-A0A5S9XR67-F1
#
_cell.length_a   1.000
_cell.length_b   1.000
_cell.length_c   1.000
_cell.angle_alpha   90.00
_cell.angle_beta   90.00
_cell.angle_gamma   90.00
#
_symmetry.space_group_name_H-M   'P 1'
#
loop_
_entity.id
_entity.type
_entity.pdbx_description
1 polymer ?
#
loop_
_entity_poly.entity_id
_entity_poly.type
_entity_poly.pdbx_seq_one_letter_code
_entity_poly.pdbx_strand_id
1 'polypeptide(L)'
;MKNATSLIIYCFLMFLLMNNVKGQGKKKPPCPLGLSANGKCGHDGPKLCFSEMERKFNKDVVKTITHCKCWDDRRNNVDKHRCTCYLKHGFPCTNG
;
A
#
# COMPACT_ATOMS: atom_id res chain seq x y z
N MET A 1 -2.41 37.59 41.91
CA MET A 1 -1.74 36.29 41.64
C MET A 1 -2.65 35.20 41.06
N LYS A 2 -3.99 35.35 41.02
CA LYS A 2 -4.92 34.35 40.43
C LYS A 2 -4.93 34.27 38.89
N ASN A 3 -4.60 35.36 38.19
CA ASN A 3 -4.67 35.39 36.71
C ASN A 3 -3.49 34.69 36.01
N ALA A 4 -2.31 34.64 36.64
CA ALA A 4 -1.12 34.04 36.03
C ALA A 4 -1.25 32.51 35.90
N THR A 5 -1.86 31.86 36.89
CA THR A 5 -2.10 30.42 36.89
C THR A 5 -3.04 29.99 35.77
N SER A 6 -4.06 30.81 35.46
CA SER A 6 -5.01 30.52 34.38
C SER A 6 -4.38 30.59 33.00
N LEU A 7 -3.45 31.52 32.78
CA LEU A 7 -2.70 31.64 31.53
C LEU A 7 -1.81 30.41 31.30
N ILE A 8 -1.14 29.92 32.35
CA ILE A 8 -0.28 28.74 32.26
C ILE A 8 -1.10 27.51 31.88
N ILE A 9 -2.23 27.29 32.56
CA ILE A 9 -3.14 26.16 32.29
C ILE A 9 -3.66 26.21 30.85
N TYR A 10 -4.03 27.40 30.38
CA TYR A 10 -4.52 27.59 29.01
C TYR A 10 -3.44 27.30 27.95
N CYS A 11 -2.19 27.73 28.21
CA CYS A 11 -1.05 27.39 27.35
C CYS A 11 -0.81 25.87 27.29
N PHE A 12 -0.82 25.17 28.43
CA PHE A 12 -0.64 23.71 28.47
C PHE A 12 -1.75 22.97 27.70
N LEU A 13 -3.01 23.42 27.81
CA LEU A 13 -4.13 22.88 27.04
C LEU A 13 -3.95 23.06 25.54
N MET A 14 -3.47 24.23 25.10
CA MET A 14 -3.18 24.50 23.69
C MET A 14 -2.04 23.62 23.16
N PHE A 15 -0.98 23.42 23.94
CA PHE A 15 0.11 22.50 23.57
C PHE A 15 -0.34 21.04 23.51
N LEU A 16 -1.24 20.61 24.39
CA LEU A 16 -1.85 19.27 24.36
C LEU A 16 -2.71 19.11 23.11
N LEU A 17 -3.56 20.08 22.77
CA LEU A 17 -4.39 20.05 21.57
C LEU A 17 -3.53 20.00 20.29
N MET A 18 -2.47 20.81 20.20
CA MET A 18 -1.56 20.82 19.05
C MET A 18 -0.76 19.51 18.91
N ASN A 19 -0.36 18.88 20.03
CA ASN A 19 0.35 17.60 19.98
C ASN A 19 -0.58 16.40 19.67
N ASN A 20 -1.85 16.44 20.07
CA ASN A 20 -2.81 15.38 19.75
C ASN A 20 -3.13 15.26 18.26
N VAL A 21 -2.92 16.31 17.45
CA VAL A 21 -3.15 16.25 16.00
C VAL A 21 -2.03 15.52 15.25
N LYS A 22 -0.89 15.25 15.89
CA LYS A 22 0.28 14.60 15.25
C LYS A 22 0.25 13.07 15.32
N GLY A 23 -0.82 12.50 15.86
CA GLY A 23 -0.97 11.06 16.10
C GLY A 23 -1.86 10.29 15.11
N GLN A 24 -2.43 10.94 14.08
CA GLN A 24 -3.01 10.18 12.97
C GLN A 24 -1.87 9.63 12.11
N GLY A 25 -1.32 8.51 12.56
CA GLY A 25 -0.36 7.72 11.79
C GLY A 25 -0.93 7.54 10.39
N LYS A 26 -0.31 8.23 9.42
CA LYS A 26 -0.66 8.11 8.01
C LYS A 26 -0.70 6.62 7.72
N LYS A 27 -1.89 6.06 7.46
CA LYS A 27 -2.04 4.66 7.06
C LYS A 27 -1.08 4.48 5.90
N LYS A 28 -0.01 3.70 6.11
CA LYS A 28 0.99 3.49 5.05
C LYS A 28 0.24 2.99 3.82
N PRO A 29 0.45 3.58 2.64
CA PRO A 29 -0.24 3.15 1.44
C PRO A 29 0.01 1.65 1.22
N PRO A 30 -0.98 0.91 0.72
CA PRO A 30 -0.83 -0.52 0.48
C PRO A 30 0.32 -0.73 -0.50
N CYS A 31 1.23 -1.65 -0.18
CA CYS A 31 2.40 -1.91 -1.00
C CYS A 31 1.99 -2.62 -2.29
N PRO A 32 2.26 -2.04 -3.48
CA PRO A 32 2.00 -2.73 -4.73
C PRO A 32 3.17 -3.67 -5.09
N LEU A 33 2.86 -4.92 -5.42
CA LEU A 33 3.76 -5.86 -6.06
C LEU A 33 3.53 -5.82 -7.56
N GLY A 34 4.60 -5.53 -8.31
CA GLY A 34 4.60 -5.48 -9.76
C GLY A 34 5.21 -6.74 -10.37
N LEU A 35 4.56 -7.28 -11.39
CA LEU A 35 5.14 -8.29 -12.28
C LEU A 35 4.84 -7.93 -13.73
N SER A 36 5.74 -8.28 -14.64
CA SER A 36 5.50 -8.17 -16.07
C SER A 36 5.89 -9.47 -16.74
N ALA A 37 5.01 -9.97 -17.59
CA ALA A 37 5.18 -11.22 -18.32
C ALA A 37 4.70 -11.04 -19.77
N ASN A 38 4.98 -12.05 -20.59
CA ASN A 38 4.56 -12.06 -21.99
C ASN A 38 3.14 -12.58 -22.11
N GLY A 39 2.39 -12.06 -23.09
CA GLY A 39 0.99 -12.42 -23.31
C GLY A 39 0.03 -11.27 -23.03
N LYS A 40 -1.25 -11.61 -22.87
CA LYS A 40 -2.33 -10.67 -22.53
C LYS A 40 -3.07 -11.16 -21.30
N CYS A 41 -3.69 -10.25 -20.58
CA CYS A 41 -4.49 -10.53 -19.39
C CYS A 41 -5.67 -11.49 -19.68
N GLY A 42 -6.31 -11.36 -20.84
CA GLY A 42 -7.53 -12.10 -21.16
C GLY A 42 -8.68 -11.80 -20.19
N HIS A 43 -9.70 -12.68 -20.16
CA HIS A 43 -10.90 -12.48 -19.34
C HIS A 43 -10.65 -12.67 -17.83
N ASP A 44 -9.75 -13.58 -17.46
CA ASP A 44 -9.40 -13.90 -16.07
C ASP A 44 -8.05 -13.30 -15.62
N GLY A 45 -7.68 -12.14 -16.18
CA GLY A 45 -6.40 -11.47 -15.92
C GLY A 45 -6.00 -11.35 -14.44
N PRO A 46 -6.90 -10.97 -13.51
CA PRO A 46 -6.59 -10.95 -12.09
C PRO A 46 -6.17 -12.30 -11.51
N LYS A 47 -6.79 -13.41 -11.94
CA LYS A 47 -6.42 -14.77 -11.48
C LYS A 47 -5.10 -15.23 -12.08
N LEU A 48 -4.84 -14.88 -13.35
CA LEU A 48 -3.55 -15.10 -13.99
C LEU A 48 -2.45 -14.41 -13.17
N CYS A 49 -2.64 -13.12 -12.86
CA CYS A 49 -1.71 -12.36 -12.06
C CYS A 49 -1.48 -12.97 -10.67
N PHE A 50 -2.53 -13.44 -10.00
CA PHE A 50 -2.38 -14.10 -8.71
C PHE A 50 -1.53 -15.38 -8.82
N SER A 51 -1.77 -16.20 -9.85
CA SER A 51 -1.02 -17.42 -10.10
C SER A 51 0.46 -17.14 -10.43
N GLU A 52 0.74 -16.08 -11.17
CA GLU A 52 2.13 -15.67 -11.45
C GLU A 52 2.83 -15.13 -10.20
N MET A 53 2.11 -14.42 -9.32
CA MET A 53 2.64 -14.01 -8.02
C MET A 53 2.95 -15.22 -7.13
N GLU A 54 2.09 -16.25 -7.12
CA GLU A 54 2.35 -17.51 -6.40
C GLU A 54 3.62 -18.23 -6.86
N ARG A 55 3.96 -18.10 -8.15
CA ARG A 55 5.18 -18.70 -8.70
C ARG A 55 6.45 -17.92 -8.34
N LYS A 56 6.33 -16.59 -8.17
CA LYS A 56 7.49 -15.71 -8.00
C LYS A 56 7.76 -15.30 -6.55
N PHE A 57 6.72 -15.19 -5.74
CA PHE A 57 6.82 -14.72 -4.35
C PHE A 57 6.52 -15.84 -3.36
N ASN A 58 7.04 -15.67 -2.13
CA ASN A 58 6.78 -16.61 -1.04
C ASN A 58 5.28 -16.69 -0.72
N LYS A 59 4.82 -17.89 -0.33
CA LYS A 59 3.41 -18.14 0.02
C LYS A 59 2.87 -17.16 1.07
N ASP A 60 3.72 -16.73 2.01
CA ASP A 60 3.33 -15.77 3.04
C ASP A 60 3.05 -14.38 2.47
N VAL A 61 3.80 -13.94 1.46
CA VAL A 61 3.55 -12.68 0.75
C VAL A 61 2.25 -12.79 -0.05
N VAL A 62 2.05 -13.90 -0.76
CA VAL A 62 0.86 -14.11 -1.60
C VAL A 62 -0.42 -14.12 -0.75
N LYS A 63 -0.41 -14.76 0.43
CA LYS A 63 -1.54 -14.74 1.38
C LYS A 63 -1.93 -13.34 1.86
N THR A 64 -1.01 -12.38 1.75
CA THR A 64 -1.25 -10.99 2.13
C THR A 64 -1.77 -10.14 0.97
N ILE A 65 -1.84 -10.68 -0.25
CA ILE A 65 -2.45 -10.00 -1.40
C ILE A 65 -3.97 -9.91 -1.19
N THR A 66 -4.52 -8.73 -1.40
CA THR A 66 -5.97 -8.48 -1.31
C THR A 66 -6.65 -8.53 -2.66
N HIS A 67 -6.02 -7.95 -3.67
CA HIS A 67 -6.52 -7.91 -5.03
C HIS A 67 -5.37 -7.67 -6.01
N CYS A 68 -5.57 -8.12 -7.25
CA CYS A 68 -4.65 -7.92 -8.36
C CYS A 68 -5.35 -7.23 -9.51
N LYS A 69 -4.62 -6.36 -10.21
CA LYS A 69 -5.01 -5.77 -11.48
C LYS A 69 -4.07 -6.28 -12.56
N CYS A 70 -4.61 -6.52 -13.73
CA CYS A 70 -3.86 -6.88 -14.91
C CYS A 70 -4.03 -5.77 -15.96
N TRP A 71 -2.93 -5.38 -16.57
CA TRP A 71 -2.88 -4.36 -17.60
C TRP A 71 -2.21 -4.92 -18.84
N ASP A 72 -2.89 -4.89 -19.98
CA ASP A 72 -2.25 -5.20 -21.25
C ASP A 72 -1.27 -4.08 -21.63
N ASP A 73 -0.08 -4.46 -22.04
CA ASP A 73 1.00 -3.58 -22.47
C ASP A 73 1.55 -4.10 -23.80
N ARG A 74 1.94 -3.21 -24.70
CA ARG A 74 2.49 -3.61 -26.00
C ARG A 74 3.82 -2.91 -26.20
N ARG A 75 4.90 -3.71 -26.20
CA ARG A 75 6.27 -3.20 -26.30
C ARG A 75 7.00 -3.87 -27.46
N ASN A 76 7.50 -3.08 -28.39
CA ASN A 76 8.20 -3.56 -29.60
C ASN A 76 7.38 -4.59 -30.40
N ASN A 77 6.10 -4.33 -30.63
CA ASN A 77 5.14 -5.25 -31.28
C ASN A 77 4.90 -6.59 -30.56
N VAL A 78 5.47 -6.81 -29.37
CA VAL A 78 5.20 -7.99 -28.55
C VAL A 78 4.15 -7.65 -27.50
N ASP A 79 3.14 -8.52 -27.39
CA ASP A 79 2.11 -8.43 -26.37
C ASP A 79 2.70 -8.85 -25.01
N LYS A 80 2.51 -7.98 -24.02
CA LYS A 80 2.89 -8.18 -22.63
C LYS A 80 1.72 -7.85 -21.74
N HIS A 81 1.76 -8.36 -20.52
CA HIS A 81 0.86 -7.93 -19.47
C HIS A 81 1.64 -7.54 -18.23
N ARG A 82 1.13 -6.52 -17.54
CA ARG A 82 1.62 -6.05 -16.26
C ARG A 82 0.60 -6.37 -15.18
N CYS A 83 1.05 -7.13 -14.19
CA CYS A 83 0.32 -7.41 -12.98
C CYS A 83 0.70 -6.43 -11.88
N THR A 84 -0.31 -5.92 -11.19
CA THR A 84 -0.15 -5.08 -10.00
C THR A 84 -1.05 -5.61 -8.89
N CYS A 85 -0.45 -6.21 -7.87
CA CYS A 85 -1.16 -6.79 -6.74
C CYS A 85 -0.93 -5.97 -5.47
N TYR A 86 -1.97 -5.75 -4.68
CA TYR A 86 -1.89 -4.90 -3.50
C TYR A 86 -1.93 -5.73 -2.23
N LEU A 87 -0.92 -5.52 -1.38
CA LEU A 87 -0.86 -6.18 -0.08
C LEU A 87 -1.87 -5.57 0.91
N LYS A 88 -2.23 -6.36 1.93
CA LYS A 88 -2.98 -5.89 3.10
C LYS A 88 -2.23 -4.73 3.76
N HIS A 89 -2.98 -3.75 4.22
CA HIS A 89 -2.42 -2.61 4.97
C HIS A 89 -1.62 -3.11 6.18
N GLY A 90 -0.42 -2.56 6.37
CA GLY A 90 0.47 -2.91 7.49
C GLY A 90 1.66 -3.79 7.11
N PHE A 91 1.68 -4.38 5.92
CA PHE A 91 2.85 -5.14 5.44
C PHE A 91 3.92 -4.20 4.86
N PRO A 92 5.20 -4.33 5.25
CA PRO A 92 6.29 -3.53 4.70
C PRO A 92 6.57 -3.92 3.25
N CYS A 93 6.82 -2.90 2.41
CA CYS A 93 7.41 -3.12 1.09
C CYS A 93 8.85 -3.60 1.26
N THR A 94 9.08 -4.91 1.14
CA THR A 94 10.44 -5.42 0.93
C THR A 94 10.79 -5.14 -0.52
N ASN A 95 11.64 -4.14 -0.77
CA ASN A 95 12.31 -3.99 -2.07
C ASN A 95 13.13 -5.27 -2.29
N GLY A 96 12.62 -6.16 -3.13
CA GLY A 96 13.33 -7.34 -3.61
C GLY A 96 14.03 -7.01 -4.92
#